data_AF-A0A0Q8GWE2-F1
#
_entry.id   AF-A0A0Q8GWE2-F1
#
_cell.length_a   1.000
_cell.length_b   1.000
_cell.length_c   1.000
_cell.angle_alpha   90.00
_cell.angle_beta   90.00
_cell.angle_gamma   90.00
#
_symmetry.space_group_name_H-M   'P 1'
#
loop_
_entity.id
_entity.type
_entity.pdbx_description
1 polymer ?
#
loop_
_entity_poly.entity_id
_entity_poly.type
_entity_poly.pdbx_seq_one_letter_code
_entity_poly.pdbx_strand_id
1 'polypeptide(L)'
;MNAPPTARAERVDTLALVETPEGVGLSLQPAGLVARTMAFLLDLLIRLVVDLGLLMALGAWGGLGMGLILLGMFCVEWLYPIVFELSRWGATPGKRAVGLRVVMDTGLPVTPAASFTRNLLRVADFLPLAYGFGIVAMLLNRDCKRLGDLAAGTLVVHAEPVVLNDTPPPAAPLAPTRPLSAREQAAILSWAGRAKRLTPARFEELAQMATAVLPPVKADDPKRDTVERLMGVAQWLMGRRA
;
A
#
# COMPACT_ATOMS: atom_id res chain seq x y z
N MET A 1 31.18 23.84 23.59
CA MET A 1 29.86 24.51 23.59
C MET A 1 29.09 23.93 22.42
N ASN A 2 28.28 22.90 22.66
CA ASN A 2 27.61 22.15 21.59
C ASN A 2 26.36 22.91 21.15
N ALA A 3 26.31 23.28 19.87
CA ALA A 3 25.11 23.87 19.27
C ALA A 3 23.96 22.86 19.30
N PRO A 4 22.72 23.30 19.56
CA PRO A 4 21.55 22.43 19.50
C PRO A 4 21.34 21.93 18.06
N PRO A 5 20.88 20.69 17.85
CA PRO A 5 20.52 20.20 16.53
C PRO A 5 19.45 21.10 15.95
N THR A 6 19.73 21.66 14.77
CA THR A 6 18.80 22.48 14.00
C THR A 6 17.48 21.74 13.84
N ALA A 7 16.39 22.32 14.37
CA ALA A 7 15.03 21.86 14.14
C ALA A 7 14.83 21.72 12.63
N ARG A 8 14.73 20.48 12.17
CA ARG A 8 14.51 20.13 10.77
C ARG A 8 13.17 20.77 10.40
N ALA A 9 13.19 21.79 9.55
CA ALA A 9 12.00 22.50 9.11
C ALA A 9 10.91 21.48 8.78
N GLU A 10 9.80 21.57 9.52
CA GLU A 10 8.62 20.73 9.34
C GLU A 10 8.13 20.98 7.91
N ARG A 11 8.52 20.10 6.99
CA ARG A 11 8.07 20.20 5.61
C ARG A 11 6.54 20.12 5.65
N VAL A 12 5.86 20.98 4.91
CA VAL A 12 4.42 20.88 4.70
C VAL A 12 4.17 19.64 3.86
N ASP A 13 4.22 18.50 4.53
CA ASP A 13 3.97 17.19 3.98
C ASP A 13 2.62 16.71 4.50
N THR A 14 1.93 15.91 3.71
CA THR A 14 0.58 15.41 4.03
C THR A 14 0.65 14.13 4.87
N LEU A 15 1.83 13.75 5.36
CA LEU A 15 2.04 12.51 6.10
C LEU A 15 1.29 12.52 7.44
N ALA A 16 0.39 11.57 7.62
CA ALA A 16 -0.24 11.25 8.89
C ALA A 16 0.65 10.25 9.63
N LEU A 17 1.28 10.70 10.73
CA LEU A 17 2.09 9.85 11.59
C LEU A 17 1.17 9.15 12.61
N VAL A 18 1.14 7.82 12.56
CA VAL A 18 0.22 7.01 13.35
C VAL A 18 1.00 5.93 14.08
N GLU A 19 0.80 5.82 15.39
CA GLU A 19 1.34 4.70 16.15
C GLU A 19 0.35 3.54 16.14
N THR A 20 0.81 2.37 15.70
CA THR A 20 0.01 1.15 15.81
C THR A 20 -0.04 0.66 17.26
N PRO A 21 -1.00 -0.20 17.64
CA PRO A 21 -1.06 -0.77 19.00
C PRO A 21 0.20 -1.54 19.42
N GLU A 22 1.00 -1.99 18.45
CA GLU A 22 2.28 -2.66 18.65
C GLU A 22 3.45 -1.68 18.89
N GLY A 23 3.18 -0.38 18.93
CA GLY A 23 4.18 0.68 19.16
C GLY A 23 5.03 1.02 17.94
N VAL A 24 4.59 0.66 16.74
CA VAL A 24 5.30 0.97 15.49
C VAL A 24 4.74 2.26 14.89
N GLY A 25 5.61 3.25 14.68
CA GLY A 25 5.25 4.48 13.97
C GLY A 25 5.11 4.23 12.46
N LEU A 26 3.90 4.40 11.95
CA LEU A 26 3.59 4.37 10.52
C LEU A 26 3.44 5.80 9.99
N SER A 27 4.05 6.04 8.83
CA SER A 27 3.82 7.25 8.05
C SER A 27 2.82 6.92 6.96
N LEU A 28 1.58 7.36 7.12
CA LEU A 28 0.51 7.15 6.15
C LEU A 28 0.37 8.39 5.27
N GLN A 29 0.19 8.21 3.97
CA GLN A 29 -0.09 9.33 3.05
C GLN A 29 -1.59 9.35 2.73
N PRO A 30 -2.39 10.26 3.33
CA PRO A 30 -3.81 10.40 3.03
C PRO A 30 -4.04 10.71 1.55
N ALA A 31 -5.09 10.11 1.00
CA ALA A 31 -5.50 10.33 -0.37
C ALA A 31 -6.31 11.63 -0.47
N GLY A 32 -5.83 12.58 -1.28
CA GLY A 32 -6.54 13.82 -1.54
C GLY A 32 -7.83 13.64 -2.33
N LEU A 33 -8.62 14.71 -2.43
CA LEU A 33 -9.93 14.73 -3.11
C LEU A 33 -9.88 14.16 -4.53
N VAL A 34 -8.90 14.57 -5.35
CA VAL A 34 -8.80 14.16 -6.77
C VAL A 34 -8.67 12.65 -6.93
N ALA A 35 -7.74 12.03 -6.19
CA ALA A 35 -7.53 10.58 -6.24
C ALA A 35 -8.80 9.83 -5.81
N ARG A 36 -9.50 10.34 -4.79
CA ARG A 36 -10.75 9.76 -4.30
C ARG A 36 -11.90 9.92 -5.29
N THR A 37 -12.00 11.06 -5.97
CA THR A 37 -12.98 11.28 -7.03
C THR A 37 -12.73 10.36 -8.22
N MET A 38 -11.47 10.20 -8.65
CA MET A 38 -11.11 9.26 -9.73
C MET A 38 -11.48 7.81 -9.37
N ALA A 39 -11.18 7.39 -8.13
CA ALA A 39 -11.58 6.08 -7.64
C ALA A 39 -13.11 5.91 -7.64
N PHE A 40 -13.86 6.94 -7.21
CA PHE A 40 -15.32 6.93 -7.23
C PHE A 40 -15.89 6.83 -8.65
N LEU A 41 -15.32 7.54 -9.63
CA LEU A 41 -15.75 7.49 -11.02
C LEU A 41 -15.54 6.09 -11.63
N LEU A 42 -14.42 5.44 -11.32
CA LEU A 42 -14.18 4.06 -11.74
C LEU A 42 -15.16 3.08 -11.08
N ASP A 43 -15.40 3.21 -9.78
CA ASP A 43 -16.40 2.40 -9.08
C ASP A 43 -17.83 2.67 -9.60
N LEU A 44 -18.13 3.92 -10.00
CA LEU A 44 -19.40 4.26 -10.64
C LEU A 44 -19.55 3.56 -11.99
N LEU A 45 -18.52 3.57 -12.83
CA LEU A 45 -18.54 2.86 -14.12
C LEU A 45 -18.76 1.36 -13.93
N ILE A 46 -18.07 0.74 -12.97
CA ILE A 46 -18.24 -0.69 -12.67
C ILE A 46 -19.67 -0.99 -12.22
N ARG A 47 -20.24 -0.18 -11.32
CA ARG A 47 -21.62 -0.35 -10.86
C ARG A 47 -22.63 -0.18 -12.00
N LEU A 48 -22.46 0.84 -12.84
CA LEU A 48 -23.31 1.06 -14.01
C LEU A 48 -23.31 -0.14 -14.99
N VAL A 49 -22.15 -0.75 -15.22
CA VAL A 49 -22.05 -1.95 -16.06
C VAL A 49 -22.80 -3.14 -15.42
N VAL A 50 -22.67 -3.33 -14.11
CA VAL A 50 -23.38 -4.39 -13.38
C VAL A 50 -24.89 -4.15 -13.42
N ASP A 51 -25.33 -2.92 -13.15
CA ASP A 51 -26.74 -2.52 -13.15
C ASP A 51 -27.37 -2.66 -14.53
N LEU A 52 -26.64 -2.29 -15.60
CA LEU A 52 -27.07 -2.51 -16.97
C LEU A 52 -27.18 -4.01 -17.30
N GLY A 53 -26.22 -4.82 -16.85
CA GLY A 53 -26.28 -6.27 -16.97
C GLY A 53 -27.52 -6.86 -16.30
N LEU A 54 -27.85 -6.37 -15.10
CA LEU A 54 -29.04 -6.78 -14.36
C LEU A 54 -30.33 -6.39 -15.10
N LEU A 55 -30.38 -5.16 -15.63
CA LEU A 55 -31.50 -4.68 -16.44
C LEU A 55 -31.69 -5.52 -17.71
N MET A 56 -30.62 -5.86 -18.43
CA MET A 56 -30.70 -6.71 -19.62
C MET A 56 -31.16 -8.13 -19.29
N ALA A 57 -30.70 -8.69 -18.18
CA ALA A 57 -31.03 -10.06 -17.78
C ALA A 57 -32.48 -10.21 -17.27
N LEU A 58 -32.98 -9.22 -16.52
CA LEU A 58 -34.23 -9.33 -15.78
C LEU A 58 -35.33 -8.38 -16.29
N GLY A 59 -35.00 -7.41 -17.13
CA GLY A 59 -35.95 -6.37 -17.58
C GLY A 59 -37.15 -6.90 -18.35
N ALA A 60 -37.00 -8.06 -19.02
CA ALA A 60 -38.09 -8.71 -19.75
C ALA A 60 -39.10 -9.44 -18.84
N TRP A 61 -38.82 -9.59 -17.54
CA TRP A 61 -39.62 -10.39 -16.60
C TRP A 61 -40.76 -9.59 -15.93
N GLY A 62 -41.11 -8.43 -16.48
CA GLY A 62 -42.20 -7.58 -15.98
C GLY A 62 -41.99 -7.14 -14.52
N GLY A 63 -43.05 -7.16 -13.71
CA GLY A 63 -43.01 -6.67 -12.32
C GLY A 63 -42.05 -7.42 -11.41
N LEU A 64 -41.90 -8.75 -11.58
CA LEU A 64 -40.92 -9.55 -10.83
C LEU A 64 -39.49 -9.13 -11.18
N GLY A 65 -39.20 -8.96 -12.47
CA GLY A 65 -37.92 -8.48 -12.96
C GLY A 65 -37.54 -7.13 -12.37
N MET A 66 -38.48 -6.18 -12.37
CA MET A 66 -38.28 -4.87 -11.76
C MET A 66 -37.95 -4.97 -10.26
N GLY A 67 -38.68 -5.79 -9.49
CA GLY A 67 -38.40 -5.99 -8.08
C GLY A 67 -36.98 -6.53 -7.81
N LEU A 68 -36.54 -7.51 -8.60
CA LEU A 68 -35.19 -8.06 -8.51
C LEU A 68 -34.12 -7.06 -8.95
N ILE A 69 -34.40 -6.25 -9.97
CA ILE A 69 -33.50 -5.18 -10.41
C ILE A 69 -33.29 -4.17 -9.28
N LEU A 70 -34.36 -3.67 -8.67
CA LEU A 70 -34.26 -2.71 -7.57
C LEU A 70 -33.52 -3.29 -6.37
N LEU A 71 -33.77 -4.56 -6.02
CA LEU A 71 -33.04 -5.24 -4.96
C LEU A 71 -31.55 -5.39 -5.29
N GLY A 72 -31.22 -5.74 -6.53
CA GLY A 72 -29.84 -5.86 -6.99
C GLY A 72 -29.11 -4.52 -6.98
N MET A 73 -29.73 -3.45 -7.50
CA MET A 73 -29.19 -2.09 -7.45
C MET A 73 -28.94 -1.63 -6.01
N PHE A 74 -29.86 -1.94 -5.09
CA PHE A 74 -29.66 -1.67 -3.67
C PHE A 74 -28.44 -2.42 -3.11
N CYS A 75 -28.31 -3.73 -3.39
CA CYS A 75 -27.16 -4.51 -2.97
C CYS A 75 -25.85 -3.97 -3.58
N VAL A 76 -25.86 -3.58 -4.85
CA VAL A 76 -24.70 -3.01 -5.55
C VAL A 76 -24.31 -1.65 -4.94
N GLU A 77 -25.26 -0.78 -4.61
CA GLU A 77 -24.91 0.53 -4.02
C GLU A 77 -24.39 0.40 -2.58
N TRP A 78 -25.02 -0.46 -1.78
CA TRP A 78 -24.79 -0.54 -0.34
C TRP A 78 -23.75 -1.59 0.06
N LEU A 79 -23.79 -2.79 -0.53
CA LEU A 79 -22.94 -3.90 -0.10
C LEU A 79 -21.61 -3.97 -0.87
N TYR A 80 -21.57 -3.54 -2.13
CA TYR A 80 -20.33 -3.47 -2.92
C TYR A 80 -19.16 -2.82 -2.14
N PRO A 81 -19.27 -1.57 -1.65
CA PRO A 81 -18.15 -0.94 -0.94
C PRO A 81 -17.75 -1.72 0.31
N ILE A 82 -18.72 -2.25 1.05
CA ILE A 82 -18.48 -2.97 2.30
C ILE A 82 -17.73 -4.27 2.04
N VAL A 83 -18.19 -5.07 1.07
CA VAL A 83 -17.58 -6.36 0.72
C VAL A 83 -16.13 -6.17 0.28
N PHE A 84 -15.86 -5.20 -0.59
CA PHE A 84 -14.50 -4.97 -1.07
C PHE A 84 -13.59 -4.31 -0.03
N GLU A 85 -14.11 -3.42 0.81
CA GLU A 85 -13.34 -2.80 1.89
C GLU A 85 -13.01 -3.78 3.03
N LEU A 86 -13.85 -4.78 3.28
CA LEU A 86 -13.56 -5.86 4.24
C LEU A 86 -12.74 -7.00 3.65
N SER A 87 -12.51 -6.97 2.34
CA SER A 87 -11.58 -7.91 1.71
C SER A 87 -10.15 -7.64 2.18
N ARG A 88 -9.28 -8.63 1.98
CA ARG A 88 -7.83 -8.56 2.21
C ARG A 88 -7.12 -7.39 1.50
N TRP A 89 -7.74 -6.77 0.51
CA TRP A 89 -7.20 -5.59 -0.17
C TRP A 89 -7.55 -4.27 0.51
N GLY A 90 -8.59 -4.24 1.35
CA GLY A 90 -9.02 -3.03 2.05
C GLY A 90 -9.53 -1.93 1.11
N ALA A 91 -10.00 -2.27 -0.10
CA ALA A 91 -10.22 -1.30 -1.16
C ALA A 91 -11.20 -1.82 -2.22
N THR A 92 -12.07 -0.93 -2.71
CA THR A 92 -12.91 -1.18 -3.89
C THR A 92 -12.05 -1.30 -5.15
N PRO A 93 -12.51 -2.01 -6.20
CA PRO A 93 -11.81 -2.10 -7.48
C PRO A 93 -11.34 -0.76 -8.06
N GLY A 94 -12.18 0.29 -8.03
CA GLY A 94 -11.82 1.63 -8.48
C GLY A 94 -10.73 2.27 -7.60
N LYS A 95 -10.85 2.16 -6.27
CA LYS A 95 -9.78 2.58 -5.34
C LYS A 95 -8.47 1.85 -5.61
N ARG A 96 -8.52 0.54 -5.84
CA ARG A 96 -7.33 -0.28 -6.14
C ARG A 96 -6.66 0.14 -7.44
N ALA A 97 -7.44 0.46 -8.48
CA ALA A 97 -6.91 0.93 -9.75
C ALA A 97 -6.14 2.25 -9.62
N VAL A 98 -6.52 3.10 -8.65
CA VAL A 98 -5.85 4.38 -8.33
C VAL A 98 -4.76 4.20 -7.25
N GLY A 99 -4.48 2.98 -6.81
CA GLY A 99 -3.48 2.71 -5.79
C GLY A 99 -3.87 3.19 -4.40
N LEU A 100 -5.17 3.14 -4.07
CA LEU A 100 -5.71 3.56 -2.76
C LEU A 100 -6.13 2.35 -1.93
N ARG A 101 -6.05 2.50 -0.61
CA ARG A 101 -6.63 1.58 0.36
C ARG A 101 -7.27 2.31 1.53
N VAL A 102 -8.22 1.65 2.17
CA VAL A 102 -8.88 2.14 3.39
C VAL A 102 -8.31 1.38 4.59
N VAL A 103 -7.95 2.12 5.62
CA VAL A 103 -7.41 1.62 6.90
C VAL A 103 -8.12 2.32 8.06
N MET A 104 -8.00 1.75 9.26
CA MET A 104 -8.34 2.47 10.49
C MET A 104 -7.35 3.62 10.70
N ASP A 105 -7.71 4.59 11.53
CA ASP A 105 -6.80 5.67 11.94
C ASP A 105 -5.52 5.17 12.60
N THR A 106 -5.52 3.93 13.12
CA THR A 106 -4.36 3.21 13.66
C THR A 106 -3.50 2.53 12.59
N GLY A 107 -3.85 2.64 11.30
CA GLY A 107 -3.21 1.92 10.19
C GLY A 107 -3.61 0.45 10.06
N LEU A 108 -4.40 -0.08 10.99
CA LEU A 108 -4.90 -1.45 10.97
C LEU A 108 -5.96 -1.68 9.87
N PRO A 109 -6.22 -2.93 9.48
CA PRO A 109 -7.33 -3.26 8.59
C PRO A 109 -8.66 -2.74 9.11
N VAL A 110 -9.53 -2.33 8.18
CA VAL A 110 -10.86 -1.81 8.49
C VAL A 110 -11.73 -2.86 9.19
N THR A 111 -12.43 -2.46 10.24
CA THR A 111 -13.42 -3.30 10.91
C THR A 111 -14.76 -3.29 10.18
N PRO A 112 -15.58 -4.35 10.30
CA PRO A 112 -16.94 -4.36 9.75
C PRO A 112 -17.76 -3.15 10.17
N ALA A 113 -17.83 -2.86 11.47
CA ALA A 113 -18.57 -1.72 12.00
C ALA A 113 -18.12 -0.40 11.38
N ALA A 114 -16.81 -0.17 11.26
CA ALA A 114 -16.28 1.05 10.65
C ALA A 114 -16.64 1.16 9.15
N SER A 115 -16.59 0.05 8.41
CA SER A 115 -17.01 -0.02 7.00
C SER A 115 -18.50 0.30 6.82
N PHE A 116 -19.37 -0.27 7.67
CA PHE A 116 -20.81 0.03 7.66
C PHE A 116 -21.09 1.49 8.02
N THR A 117 -20.50 2.02 9.11
CA THR A 117 -20.71 3.39 9.58
C THR A 117 -20.33 4.41 8.52
N ARG A 118 -19.16 4.28 7.90
CA ARG A 118 -18.74 5.21 6.83
C ARG A 118 -19.64 5.13 5.61
N ASN A 119 -20.17 3.94 5.32
CA ASN A 119 -21.04 3.72 4.17
C ASN A 119 -22.42 4.34 4.39
N LEU A 120 -22.97 4.21 5.60
CA LEU A 120 -24.24 4.82 5.97
C LEU A 120 -24.18 6.35 5.92
N LEU A 121 -23.09 6.93 6.43
CA LEU A 121 -22.88 8.38 6.40
C LEU A 121 -22.57 8.94 5.02
N ARG A 122 -22.38 8.09 4.00
CA ARG A 122 -22.28 8.53 2.60
C ARG A 122 -23.52 9.30 2.16
N VAL A 123 -24.70 8.98 2.72
CA VAL A 123 -25.94 9.72 2.44
C VAL A 123 -25.81 11.17 2.90
N ALA A 124 -25.23 11.39 4.08
CA ALA A 124 -24.95 12.74 4.58
C ALA A 124 -23.87 13.42 3.75
N ASP A 125 -22.80 12.70 3.37
CA ASP A 125 -21.76 13.25 2.50
C ASP A 125 -22.32 13.77 1.18
N PHE A 126 -23.34 13.10 0.60
CA PHE A 126 -23.97 13.42 -0.68
C PHE A 126 -24.72 14.78 -0.70
N LEU A 127 -25.03 15.32 0.48
CA LEU A 127 -25.73 16.60 0.64
C LEU A 127 -24.75 17.77 0.81
N PRO A 128 -25.13 19.01 0.49
CA PRO A 128 -26.03 19.38 -0.61
C PRO A 128 -25.33 19.15 -1.97
N LEU A 129 -26.10 19.10 -3.06
CA LEU A 129 -25.58 19.15 -4.44
C LEU A 129 -24.55 18.07 -4.81
N ALA A 130 -24.83 16.79 -4.51
CA ALA A 130 -24.03 15.64 -4.95
C ALA A 130 -22.57 15.64 -4.42
N TYR A 131 -22.43 15.55 -3.10
CA TYR A 131 -21.19 15.46 -2.30
C TYR A 131 -20.65 16.75 -1.65
N GLY A 132 -21.46 17.82 -1.55
CA GLY A 132 -21.00 19.10 -1.00
C GLY A 132 -20.36 18.98 0.40
N PHE A 133 -21.03 18.36 1.36
CA PHE A 133 -20.52 18.18 2.71
C PHE A 133 -19.28 17.28 2.75
N GLY A 134 -19.28 16.20 1.97
CA GLY A 134 -18.11 15.33 1.86
C GLY A 134 -16.87 16.07 1.35
N ILE A 135 -17.03 16.91 0.32
CA ILE A 135 -15.96 17.72 -0.25
C ILE A 135 -15.48 18.76 0.77
N VAL A 136 -16.40 19.50 1.39
CA VAL A 136 -16.06 20.51 2.40
C VAL A 136 -15.31 19.88 3.57
N ALA A 137 -15.77 18.73 4.09
CA ALA A 137 -15.09 18.01 5.16
C ALA A 137 -13.65 17.61 4.76
N MET A 138 -13.45 17.10 3.53
CA MET A 138 -12.12 16.74 3.04
C MET A 138 -11.21 17.96 2.88
N LEU A 139 -11.73 19.12 2.46
CA LEU A 139 -10.94 20.33 2.27
C LEU A 139 -10.58 21.02 3.59
N LEU A 140 -11.42 20.89 4.61
CA LEU A 140 -11.22 21.51 5.92
C LEU A 140 -10.37 20.69 6.89
N ASN A 141 -10.01 19.46 6.53
CA ASN A 141 -9.20 18.58 7.37
C ASN A 141 -7.88 18.19 6.69
N ARG A 142 -6.77 18.24 7.44
CA ARG A 142 -5.42 17.90 6.94
C ARG A 142 -5.34 16.46 6.43
N ASP A 143 -6.10 15.56 7.04
CA ASP A 143 -6.14 14.13 6.68
C ASP A 143 -7.06 13.81 5.48
N CYS A 144 -7.68 14.82 4.84
CA CYS A 144 -8.60 14.63 3.71
C CYS A 144 -9.71 13.60 3.97
N LYS A 145 -10.23 13.57 5.21
CA LYS A 145 -11.34 12.69 5.62
C LYS A 145 -12.69 13.32 5.30
N ARG A 146 -13.61 12.54 4.77
CA ARG A 146 -15.05 12.89 4.65
C ARG A 146 -15.79 12.58 5.95
N LEU A 147 -17.05 13.00 6.07
CA LEU A 147 -17.83 12.85 7.31
C LEU A 147 -17.94 11.39 7.74
N GLY A 148 -18.20 10.48 6.78
CA GLY A 148 -18.24 9.05 7.08
C GLY A 148 -16.92 8.48 7.56
N ASP A 149 -15.79 8.98 7.04
CA ASP A 149 -14.47 8.51 7.45
C ASP A 149 -14.11 9.02 8.87
N LEU A 150 -14.49 10.27 9.20
CA LEU A 150 -14.34 10.86 10.53
C LEU A 150 -15.12 10.09 11.60
N ALA A 151 -16.40 9.81 11.34
CA ALA A 151 -17.25 9.09 12.28
C ALA A 151 -16.85 7.62 12.46
N ALA A 152 -16.30 7.00 11.41
CA ALA A 152 -15.83 5.62 11.45
C ALA A 152 -14.40 5.47 12.00
N GLY A 153 -13.68 6.58 12.25
CA GLY A 153 -12.28 6.56 12.70
C GLY A 153 -11.34 5.94 11.67
N THR A 154 -11.50 6.32 10.40
CA THR A 154 -10.83 5.66 9.28
C THR A 154 -10.19 6.65 8.30
N LEU A 155 -9.23 6.14 7.54
CA LEU A 155 -8.42 6.92 6.64
C LEU A 155 -8.28 6.20 5.29
N VAL A 156 -8.39 6.95 4.20
CA VAL A 156 -8.03 6.46 2.86
C VAL A 156 -6.64 6.95 2.55
N VAL A 157 -5.74 6.02 2.26
CA VAL A 157 -4.33 6.28 2.07
C VAL A 157 -3.88 5.77 0.71
N HIS A 158 -2.81 6.35 0.18
CA HIS A 158 -2.08 5.73 -0.91
C HIS A 158 -1.50 4.41 -0.43
N ALA A 159 -1.84 3.33 -1.12
CA ALA A 159 -1.21 2.05 -0.95
C ALA A 159 0.17 2.15 -1.60
N GLU A 160 1.17 2.59 -0.84
CA GLU A 160 2.55 2.44 -1.28
C GLU A 160 2.78 0.95 -1.57
N PRO A 161 3.23 0.59 -2.78
CA PRO A 161 3.71 -0.76 -3.00
C PRO A 161 4.82 -0.98 -1.98
N VAL A 162 4.63 -1.94 -1.08
CA VAL A 162 5.69 -2.37 -0.19
C VAL A 162 6.74 -3.04 -1.06
N VAL A 163 7.65 -2.24 -1.59
CA VAL A 163 8.87 -2.72 -2.24
C VAL A 163 9.74 -3.23 -1.11
N LEU A 164 9.57 -4.52 -0.79
CA LEU A 164 10.32 -5.18 0.28
C LEU A 164 11.84 -5.11 0.03
N ASN A 165 12.24 -5.00 -1.24
CA ASN A 165 13.62 -4.97 -1.71
C ASN A 165 13.78 -3.92 -2.82
N ASP A 166 14.57 -2.89 -2.56
CA ASP A 166 15.02 -1.96 -3.61
C ASP A 166 15.95 -2.72 -4.60
N THR A 167 16.17 -2.16 -5.79
CA THR A 167 17.19 -2.74 -6.69
C THR A 167 18.57 -2.65 -6.03
N PRO A 168 19.29 -3.79 -5.88
CA PRO A 168 20.60 -3.78 -5.24
C PRO A 168 21.60 -2.88 -5.98
N PRO A 169 22.51 -2.21 -5.25
CA PRO A 169 23.61 -1.46 -5.85
C PRO A 169 24.39 -2.30 -6.86
N PRO A 170 24.82 -1.73 -8.00
CA PRO A 170 25.61 -2.45 -8.99
C PRO A 170 26.93 -2.91 -8.37
N ALA A 171 27.31 -4.16 -8.63
CA ALA A 171 28.59 -4.76 -8.26
C ALA A 171 29.01 -5.75 -9.35
N ALA A 172 30.31 -6.04 -9.43
CA ALA A 172 30.82 -7.04 -10.35
C ALA A 172 30.23 -8.43 -10.00
N PRO A 173 29.53 -9.11 -10.92
CA PRO A 173 28.93 -10.40 -10.64
C PRO A 173 29.96 -11.44 -10.20
N LEU A 174 29.59 -12.23 -9.18
CA LEU A 174 30.49 -13.22 -8.59
C LEU A 174 29.73 -14.52 -8.33
N ALA A 175 30.19 -15.63 -8.89
CA ALA A 175 29.56 -16.93 -8.65
C ALA A 175 29.76 -17.38 -7.18
N PRO A 176 28.73 -17.95 -6.52
CA PRO A 176 28.87 -18.50 -5.18
C PRO A 176 29.78 -19.74 -5.17
N THR A 177 30.44 -20.01 -4.04
CA THR A 177 31.38 -21.15 -3.90
C THR A 177 30.72 -22.51 -4.05
N ARG A 178 29.45 -22.58 -3.70
CA ARG A 178 28.63 -23.79 -3.74
C ARG A 178 27.23 -23.45 -4.26
N PRO A 179 26.48 -24.44 -4.78
CA PRO A 179 25.07 -24.24 -5.05
C PRO A 179 24.33 -23.80 -3.78
N LEU A 180 23.45 -22.82 -3.95
CA LEU A 180 22.63 -22.24 -2.89
C LEU A 180 21.20 -22.75 -2.97
N SER A 181 20.63 -23.08 -1.82
CA SER A 181 19.21 -23.39 -1.70
C SER A 181 18.36 -22.16 -2.02
N ALA A 182 17.10 -22.38 -2.42
CA ALA A 182 16.16 -21.28 -2.69
C ALA A 182 16.01 -20.30 -1.51
N ARG A 183 16.10 -20.80 -0.26
CA ARG A 183 16.05 -19.98 0.95
C ARG A 183 17.28 -19.09 1.10
N GLU A 184 18.47 -19.62 0.82
CA GLU A 184 19.73 -18.85 0.86
C GLU A 184 19.75 -17.78 -0.24
N GLN A 185 19.31 -18.14 -1.45
CA GLN A 185 19.19 -17.18 -2.55
C GLN A 185 18.24 -16.03 -2.19
N ALA A 186 17.05 -16.35 -1.65
CA ALA A 186 16.09 -15.35 -1.21
C ALA A 186 16.65 -14.46 -0.08
N ALA A 187 17.37 -15.04 0.88
CA ALA A 187 18.00 -14.29 1.96
C ALA A 187 19.03 -13.28 1.43
N ILE A 188 19.90 -13.70 0.51
CA ILE A 188 20.93 -12.83 -0.09
C ILE A 188 20.29 -11.71 -0.91
N LEU A 189 19.28 -12.02 -1.72
CA LEU A 189 18.55 -11.00 -2.50
C LEU A 189 17.81 -10.01 -1.59
N SER A 190 17.21 -10.50 -0.50
CA SER A 190 16.52 -9.65 0.49
C SER A 190 17.47 -8.75 1.29
N TRP A 191 18.68 -9.23 1.57
CA TRP A 191 19.73 -8.42 2.17
C TRP A 191 20.16 -7.35 1.18
N ALA A 192 20.51 -7.74 -0.05
CA ALA A 192 21.01 -6.83 -1.08
C ALA A 192 19.99 -5.71 -1.41
N GLY A 193 18.69 -6.02 -1.42
CA GLY A 193 17.64 -5.05 -1.64
C GLY A 193 17.38 -4.08 -0.48
N ARG A 194 17.98 -4.29 0.69
CA ARG A 194 17.86 -3.41 1.86
C ARG A 194 19.08 -2.50 2.06
N ALA A 195 20.00 -2.43 1.09
CA ALA A 195 21.24 -1.66 1.17
C ALA A 195 21.04 -0.16 1.49
N LYS A 196 19.95 0.45 1.03
CA LYS A 196 19.62 1.86 1.29
C LYS A 196 18.89 2.11 2.61
N ARG A 197 18.36 1.05 3.24
CA ARG A 197 17.47 1.13 4.41
C ARG A 197 18.16 0.71 5.70
N LEU A 198 19.11 -0.22 5.63
CA LEU A 198 19.90 -0.66 6.78
C LEU A 198 21.03 0.34 7.06
N THR A 199 21.32 0.57 8.34
CA THR A 199 22.53 1.28 8.76
C THR A 199 23.77 0.53 8.25
N PRO A 200 24.87 1.22 7.89
CA PRO A 200 26.08 0.57 7.38
C PRO A 200 26.59 -0.59 8.26
N ALA A 201 26.62 -0.39 9.58
CA ALA A 201 27.08 -1.41 10.53
C ALA A 201 26.23 -2.70 10.51
N ARG A 202 24.89 -2.58 10.52
CA ARG A 202 23.99 -3.75 10.41
C ARG A 202 24.06 -4.43 9.05
N PHE A 203 24.26 -3.65 8.00
CA PHE A 203 24.40 -4.19 6.65
C PHE A 203 25.65 -5.07 6.53
N GLU A 204 26.75 -4.62 7.12
CA GLU A 204 28.03 -5.35 7.20
C GLU A 204 27.93 -6.60 8.09
N GLU A 205 27.36 -6.48 9.28
CA GLU A 205 27.17 -7.61 10.21
C GLU A 205 26.41 -8.78 9.55
N LEU A 206 25.33 -8.49 8.83
CA LEU A 206 24.57 -9.50 8.09
C LEU A 206 25.37 -10.11 6.95
N ALA A 207 26.24 -9.32 6.30
CA ALA A 207 27.13 -9.84 5.25
C ALA A 207 28.16 -10.82 5.82
N GLN A 208 28.70 -10.53 7.00
CA GLN A 208 29.65 -11.39 7.70
C GLN A 208 29.05 -12.75 8.07
N MET A 209 27.75 -12.82 8.39
CA MET A 209 27.06 -14.10 8.64
C MET A 209 27.00 -15.01 7.39
N ALA A 210 27.09 -14.44 6.19
CA ALA A 210 27.03 -15.18 4.92
C ALA A 210 28.41 -15.58 4.37
N THR A 211 29.49 -15.44 5.15
CA THR A 211 30.88 -15.71 4.70
C THR A 211 31.06 -17.11 4.12
N ALA A 212 30.34 -18.11 4.64
CA ALA A 212 30.40 -19.50 4.17
C ALA A 212 29.95 -19.71 2.71
N VAL A 213 29.27 -18.73 2.12
CA VAL A 213 28.76 -18.76 0.74
C VAL A 213 29.68 -18.04 -0.25
N LEU A 214 30.61 -17.22 0.27
CA LEU A 214 31.47 -16.38 -0.55
C LEU A 214 32.67 -17.15 -1.10
N PRO A 215 33.06 -16.93 -2.37
CA PRO A 215 34.25 -17.57 -2.95
C PRO A 215 35.51 -17.08 -2.25
N PRO A 216 36.55 -17.91 -2.10
CA PRO A 216 37.77 -17.53 -1.37
C PRO A 216 38.36 -16.22 -1.89
N VAL A 217 38.95 -15.44 -0.99
CA VAL A 217 39.65 -14.19 -1.33
C VAL A 217 40.79 -14.56 -2.28
N LYS A 218 40.76 -14.04 -3.51
CA LYS A 218 41.90 -14.20 -4.44
C LYS A 218 43.06 -13.36 -3.93
N ALA A 219 44.26 -13.94 -3.94
CA ALA A 219 45.49 -13.31 -3.42
C ALA A 219 45.82 -11.96 -4.09
N ASP A 220 45.34 -11.72 -5.32
CA ASP A 220 45.56 -10.49 -6.09
C ASP A 220 44.62 -9.31 -5.75
N ASP A 221 43.57 -9.51 -4.95
CA ASP A 221 42.65 -8.42 -4.57
C ASP A 221 42.15 -8.54 -3.12
N PRO A 222 43.06 -8.35 -2.13
CA PRO A 222 42.74 -8.46 -0.71
C PRO A 222 41.80 -7.35 -0.18
N LYS A 223 41.34 -6.42 -1.05
CA LYS A 223 40.57 -5.24 -0.66
C LYS A 223 39.06 -5.35 -0.85
N ARG A 224 38.55 -6.40 -1.51
CA ARG A 224 37.08 -6.55 -1.64
C ARG A 224 36.46 -6.92 -0.30
N ASP A 225 35.79 -5.93 0.28
CA ASP A 225 35.01 -6.06 1.50
C ASP A 225 33.96 -7.19 1.36
N THR A 226 33.64 -7.84 2.47
CA THR A 226 32.67 -8.95 2.55
C THR A 226 31.32 -8.54 1.95
N VAL A 227 30.93 -7.28 2.17
CA VAL A 227 29.75 -6.66 1.60
C VAL A 227 29.81 -6.63 0.06
N GLU A 228 30.94 -6.21 -0.51
CA GLU A 228 31.10 -6.11 -1.96
C GLU A 228 31.03 -7.49 -2.64
N ARG A 229 31.65 -8.50 -2.02
CA ARG A 229 31.61 -9.88 -2.52
C ARG A 229 30.22 -10.49 -2.45
N LEU A 230 29.50 -10.28 -1.35
CA LEU A 230 28.12 -10.76 -1.22
C LEU A 230 27.17 -10.03 -2.16
N MET A 231 27.42 -8.74 -2.42
CA MET A 231 26.70 -7.97 -3.44
C MET A 231 26.96 -8.54 -4.84
N GLY A 232 28.19 -8.93 -5.15
CA GLY A 232 28.53 -9.64 -6.40
C GLY A 232 27.78 -10.97 -6.56
N VAL A 233 27.62 -11.73 -5.47
CA VAL A 233 26.80 -12.96 -5.47
C VAL A 233 25.32 -12.65 -5.72
N ALA A 234 24.78 -11.59 -5.10
CA ALA A 234 23.42 -11.15 -5.38
C ALA A 234 23.22 -10.75 -6.86
N GLN A 235 24.19 -10.05 -7.46
CA GLN A 235 24.16 -9.67 -8.89
C GLN A 235 24.22 -10.89 -9.82
N TRP A 236 25.03 -11.90 -9.48
CA TRP A 236 25.09 -13.17 -10.23
C TRP A 236 23.77 -13.94 -10.16
N LEU A 237 23.14 -14.00 -8.97
CA LEU A 237 21.82 -14.63 -8.79
C LEU A 237 20.70 -13.93 -9.56
N MET A 238 20.81 -12.62 -9.78
CA MET A 238 19.88 -11.84 -10.63
C MET A 238 20.11 -12.05 -12.13
N GLY A 239 20.97 -12.99 -12.54
CA GLY A 239 21.20 -13.34 -13.94
C GLY A 239 22.16 -12.41 -14.68
N ARG A 240 22.79 -11.45 -13.99
CA ARG A 240 23.87 -10.64 -14.56
C ARG A 240 25.14 -11.49 -14.51
N ARG A 241 25.46 -12.20 -15.59
CA ARG A 241 26.70 -12.99 -15.70
C ARG A 241 27.76 -12.13 -16.37
N ALA A 242 28.95 -12.08 -15.76
CA ALA A 242 30.15 -11.54 -16.39
C ALA A 242 30.77 -12.59 -17.31
#